data_AF-A0A8T5Z8E8-F1
#
_entry.id   AF-A0A8T5Z8E8-F1
#
_cell.length_a   1.000
_cell.length_b   1.000
_cell.length_c   1.000
_cell.angle_alpha   90.00
_cell.angle_beta   90.00
_cell.angle_gamma   90.00
#
_symmetry.space_group_name_H-M   'P 1'
#
loop_
_entity.id
_entity.type
_entity.pdbx_description
1 polymer ?
#
loop_
_entity_poly.entity_id
_entity_poly.type
_entity_poly.pdbx_seq_one_letter_code
_entity_poly.pdbx_strand_id
1 'polypeptide(L)' 'PLIGWVANRINPGLAHYAEIIDVLGKKLPAPLIGELPYLPRAEQRELGQYIRLAMLRSVLAVDRVTV' A
#
# COMPACT_ATOMS: atom_id res chain seq x y z
N PRO A 1 1.95 1.71 -15.92
CA PRO A 1 3.05 1.85 -14.93
C PRO A 1 2.55 1.39 -13.54
N LEU A 2 3.40 0.82 -12.69
CA LEU A 2 3.05 0.58 -11.29
C LEU A 2 3.14 1.91 -10.54
N ILE A 3 2.05 2.32 -9.87
CA ILE A 3 1.93 3.67 -9.29
C ILE A 3 1.99 3.67 -7.75
N GLY A 4 1.78 2.52 -7.13
CA GLY A 4 1.84 2.31 -5.69
C GLY A 4 1.48 0.86 -5.35
N TRP A 5 1.77 0.45 -4.12
CA TRP A 5 1.37 -0.87 -3.61
C TRP A 5 0.91 -0.79 -2.16
N VAL A 6 0.11 -1.77 -1.76
CA VAL A 6 -0.45 -1.88 -0.40
C VAL A 6 0.04 -3.18 0.21
N ALA A 7 0.60 -3.11 1.41
CA ALA A 7 0.90 -4.28 2.20
C ALA A 7 -0.34 -4.70 2.99
N ASN A 8 -0.80 -5.94 2.83
CA ASN A 8 -1.91 -6.48 3.62
C ASN A 8 -1.42 -7.63 4.50
N ARG A 9 -1.39 -7.44 5.82
CA ARG A 9 -0.92 -8.45 6.75
C ARG A 9 -2.04 -9.45 7.07
N ILE A 10 -2.18 -10.48 6.23
CA ILE A 10 -3.19 -11.54 6.43
C ILE A 10 -2.81 -12.55 7.52
N ASN A 11 -1.51 -12.68 7.84
CA ASN A 11 -1.00 -13.61 8.84
C ASN A 11 -0.27 -12.83 9.95
N PRO A 12 -0.80 -12.79 11.19
CA PRO A 12 -0.13 -12.13 12.30
C PRO A 12 1.14 -12.88 12.74
N GLY A 13 1.25 -14.18 12.47
CA GLY A 13 2.41 -15.01 12.79
C GLY A 13 3.53 -15.00 11.76
N LEU A 14 3.44 -14.17 10.71
CA LEU A 14 4.54 -14.03 9.75
C LEU A 14 5.74 -13.39 10.45
N ALA A 15 6.81 -14.17 10.63
CA ALA A 15 8.07 -13.70 11.18
C ALA A 15 8.73 -12.67 10.25
N HIS A 16 9.56 -11.80 10.83
CA HIS A 16 10.37 -10.84 10.08
C HIS A 16 9.57 -9.94 9.13
N TYR A 17 8.36 -9.55 9.55
CA TYR A 17 7.47 -8.75 8.72
C TYR A 17 8.11 -7.42 8.27
N ALA A 18 8.83 -6.75 9.18
CA ALA A 18 9.50 -5.49 8.87
C ALA A 18 10.58 -5.67 7.79
N GLU A 19 11.38 -6.73 7.88
CA GLU A 19 12.40 -7.04 6.88
C GLU A 19 11.77 -7.39 5.52
N ILE A 20 10.64 -8.11 5.51
CA ILE A 20 9.90 -8.40 4.28
C ILE A 20 9.42 -7.11 3.62
N ILE A 21 8.83 -6.18 4.38
CA ILE A 21 8.38 -4.89 3.87
C ILE A 21 9.53 -4.06 3.31
N ASP A 22 10.68 -4.04 3.99
CA ASP A 22 11.88 -3.36 3.50
C ASP A 22 12.38 -3.96 2.17
N VAL A 23 12.45 -5.29 2.07
CA VAL A 23 12.85 -5.98 0.82
C VAL A 23 11.85 -5.68 -0.31
N LEU A 24 10.55 -5.73 -0.03
CA LEU A 24 9.52 -5.41 -1.03
C LEU A 24 9.60 -3.94 -1.46
N GLY A 25 9.82 -3.01 -0.53
CA GLY A 25 10.00 -1.60 -0.84
C GLY A 25 11.20 -1.32 -1.75
N LYS A 26 12.27 -2.13 -1.65
CA LYS A 26 13.43 -2.05 -2.55
C LYS A 26 13.18 -2.69 -3.93
N LYS A 27 12.34 -3.72 -4.00
CA LYS A 27 12.09 -4.50 -5.23
C LYS A 27 10.94 -3.98 -6.08
N LEU A 28 9.93 -3.38 -5.45
CA LEU A 28 8.76 -2.85 -6.15
C LEU A 28 9.04 -1.39 -6.55
N PRO A 29 9.03 -1.05 -7.86
CA PRO A 29 9.38 0.29 -8.35
C PRO A 29 8.21 1.28 -8.18
N ALA A 30 7.62 1.33 -6.99
CA ALA A 30 6.52 2.20 -6.62
C ALA A 30 6.42 2.37 -5.10
N PRO A 31 5.84 3.46 -4.60
CA PRO A 31 5.74 3.70 -3.16
C PRO A 31 4.78 2.73 -2.47
N LEU A 32 5.08 2.40 -1.21
CA LEU A 32 4.11 1.79 -0.29
C LEU A 32 3.07 2.84 0.11
N ILE A 33 1.86 2.72 -0.45
CA ILE A 33 0.78 3.70 -0.25
C ILE A 33 -0.15 3.32 0.90
N GLY A 34 -0.02 2.13 1.47
CA GLY A 34 -0.81 1.72 2.62
C GLY A 34 -0.33 0.41 3.21
N GLU A 35 -0.57 0.24 4.50
CA GLU A 35 -0.24 -0.98 5.22
C GLU A 35 -1.42 -1.33 6.13
N LEU A 36 -2.06 -2.46 5.86
CA LEU A 36 -3.16 -2.96 6.66
C LEU A 36 -2.58 -3.90 7.73
N PRO A 37 -2.85 -3.65 9.02
CA PRO A 37 -2.54 -4.62 10.06
C PRO A 37 -3.41 -5.87 9.88
N TYR A 38 -3.09 -6.92 10.64
CA TYR A 38 -4.00 -8.06 10.72
C TYR A 38 -5.31 -7.64 11.38
N LEU A 39 -6.42 -7.79 10.66
CA LEU A 39 -7.75 -7.38 11.08
C LEU A 39 -8.72 -8.55 10.93
N PRO A 40 -9.26 -9.09 12.05
CA PRO A 40 -10.38 -10.00 11.99
C PRO A 40 -11.60 -9.32 11.36
N ARG A 41 -12.24 -10.02 10.40
CA ARG A 41 -13.42 -9.55 9.65
C ARG A 41 -13.18 -8.18 8.99
N ALA A 42 -12.08 -8.06 8.24
CA ALA A 42 -11.68 -6.80 7.60
C ALA A 42 -12.76 -6.25 6.66
N GLU A 43 -13.56 -7.11 6.05
CA GLU A 43 -14.70 -6.78 5.19
C GLU A 43 -15.83 -6.01 5.90
N GLN A 44 -15.86 -6.02 7.23
CA GLN A 44 -16.86 -5.34 8.06
C GLN A 44 -16.35 -3.99 8.60
N ARG A 45 -15.19 -3.50 8.14
CA ARG A 45 -14.51 -2.33 8.70
C ARG A 45 -14.24 -1.27 7.64
N GLU A 46 -14.18 -0.03 8.08
CA GLU A 46 -13.66 1.08 7.27
C GLU A 46 -12.13 1.01 7.17
N LEU A 47 -11.64 0.57 6.01
CA LEU A 47 -10.21 0.37 5.75
C LEU A 47 -9.53 1.56 5.07
N GLY A 48 -10.31 2.52 4.56
CA GLY A 48 -9.78 3.66 3.79
C GLY A 48 -8.71 4.47 4.54
N GLN A 49 -8.80 4.53 5.87
CA GLN A 49 -7.82 5.18 6.74
C GLN A 49 -6.38 4.64 6.64
N TYR A 50 -6.19 3.40 6.18
CA TYR A 50 -4.86 2.81 5.99
C TYR A 50 -4.22 3.20 4.65
N ILE A 51 -4.95 3.88 3.77
CA ILE A 51 -4.50 4.23 2.42
C ILE A 51 -4.17 5.71 2.32
N ARG A 52 -2.92 6.01 1.92
CA ARG A 52 -2.40 7.36 1.75
C ARG A 52 -2.49 7.79 0.28
N LEU A 53 -3.71 8.11 -0.18
CA LEU A 53 -3.96 8.53 -1.56
C LEU A 53 -3.18 9.79 -1.98
N ALA A 54 -2.79 10.65 -1.03
CA ALA A 54 -1.95 11.82 -1.31
C ALA A 54 -0.61 11.46 -1.98
N MET A 55 -0.09 10.26 -1.73
CA MET A 55 1.17 9.78 -2.33
C MET A 55 1.06 9.53 -3.85
N LEU A 56 -0.17 9.39 -4.37
CA LEU A 56 -0.41 9.15 -5.80
C LEU A 56 -0.63 10.46 -6.58
N ARG A 57 -0.67 11.62 -5.93
CA ARG A 57 -1.03 12.90 -6.58
C ARG A 57 -0.14 13.27 -7.75
N SER A 58 1.17 13.06 -7.64
CA SER A 58 2.12 13.36 -8.73
C SER A 58 1.90 12.47 -9.96
N VAL A 59 1.45 11.23 -9.76
CA VAL A 59 1.16 10.30 -10.86
C VAL A 59 -0.20 10.61 -11.49
N LEU A 60 -1.22 10.91 -10.68
CA LEU A 60 -2.56 11.21 -11.16
C LEU A 60 -2.69 12.61 -11.79
N ALA A 61 -1.82 13.55 -11.45
CA ALA A 61 -1.78 14.87 -12.07
C ALA A 61 -1.22 14.82 -13.51
N VAL A 62 -0.34 13.86 -13.81
CA VAL A 62 0.21 13.65 -15.15
C VAL A 62 -0.89 13.24 -16.14
N ASP A 63 -1.88 12.47 -15.71
CA ASP A 63 -2.99 12.03 -16.56
C ASP A 63 -4.05 13.12 -16.85
N ARG A 64 -4.05 14.23 -16.11
CA ARG A 64 -5.03 15.32 -16.27
C ARG A 64 -4.62 16.42 -17.26
N VAL A 65 -3.45 16.32 -17.89
CA VAL A 65 -2.94 17.30 -18.87
C VAL A 65 -3.06 16.81 -20.32
N THR A 66 -3.74 15.68 -20.54
CA THR A 66 -3.99 15.18 -21.91
C THR A 66 -5.47 14.86 -22.10
N VAL A 67 -6.28 15.90 -22.33
CA VAL A 67 -7.38 16.05 -23.32
C VAL A 67 -7.93 17.46 -23.18
#